data_AF-C5A211-F1
#
_entry.id   AF-C5A211-F1
#
_cell.length_a   1.000
_cell.length_b   1.000
_cell.length_c   1.000
_cell.angle_alpha   90.00
_cell.angle_beta   90.00
_cell.angle_gamma   90.00
#
_symmetry.space_group_name_H-M   'P 1'
#
loop_
_entity.id
_entity.type
_entity.pdbx_description
1 polymer ?
#
loop_
_entity_poly.entity_id
_entity_poly.type
_entity_poly.pdbx_seq_one_letter_code
_entity_poly.pdbx_strand_id
1 'polypeptide(L)'
;MGPLLYRRHSGLRWKPLDNGGRSDVVVHPSQLRTLVVNKLSSNRPVLLIGRDPPQLIVRKLGVNDSRLRLLWLSTVEHLNAVSPRDLYKLEFYVTKDVSTRKSDVILDGIEYLILESGLVPTLKFLAKVNDITLLNGSRLHLVLGDALNDREVALLRRTLGVF
;
A
#
# COMPACT_ATOMS: atom_id res chain seq x y z
N MET A 1 -37.58 -32.70 -18.96
CA MET A 1 -37.91 -31.51 -18.14
C MET A 1 -36.62 -30.97 -17.54
N GLY A 2 -36.15 -29.80 -17.99
CA GLY A 2 -35.12 -29.05 -17.27
C GLY A 2 -35.71 -28.35 -16.04
N PRO A 3 -34.86 -27.79 -15.16
CA PRO A 3 -34.55 -26.36 -15.35
C PRO A 3 -33.08 -25.96 -15.14
N LEU A 4 -32.62 -25.13 -16.09
CA LEU A 4 -31.85 -23.88 -15.98
C LEU A 4 -30.90 -23.64 -14.79
N LEU A 5 -29.61 -23.73 -15.10
CA LEU A 5 -28.52 -22.76 -14.89
C LEU A 5 -28.66 -21.70 -13.76
N TYR A 6 -27.72 -21.75 -12.81
CA TYR A 6 -26.96 -20.55 -12.44
C TYR A 6 -25.51 -20.91 -12.06
N ARG A 7 -24.59 -20.70 -13.01
CA ARG A 7 -23.16 -20.86 -12.83
C ARG A 7 -22.64 -19.65 -12.03
N ARG A 8 -22.46 -19.78 -10.71
CA ARG A 8 -21.72 -18.78 -9.91
C ARG A 8 -20.23 -18.86 -10.26
N HIS A 9 -19.78 -17.96 -11.13
CA HIS A 9 -18.38 -17.56 -11.17
C HIS A 9 -18.15 -16.47 -10.11
N SER A 10 -17.61 -16.84 -8.95
CA SER A 10 -16.92 -15.91 -8.05
C SER A 10 -16.30 -16.68 -6.89
N GLY A 11 -15.02 -17.00 -7.07
CA GLY A 11 -14.20 -17.69 -6.08
C GLY A 11 -12.75 -17.62 -6.49
N LEU A 12 -12.23 -16.42 -6.78
CA LEU A 12 -10.78 -16.23 -6.85
C LEU A 12 -10.24 -16.38 -5.44
N ARG A 13 -9.85 -17.61 -5.11
CA ARG A 13 -9.11 -17.95 -3.92
C ARG A 13 -7.74 -17.30 -4.06
N TRP A 14 -7.52 -16.20 -3.34
CA TRP A 14 -6.20 -15.61 -3.15
C TRP A 14 -5.24 -16.72 -2.72
N LYS A 15 -4.35 -17.13 -3.63
CA LYS A 15 -3.24 -18.03 -3.30
C LYS A 15 -1.98 -17.17 -3.20
N PRO A 16 -1.26 -17.21 -2.07
CA PRO A 16 0.13 -16.80 -2.08
C PRO A 16 0.87 -17.74 -3.05
N LEU A 17 1.55 -17.17 -4.04
CA LEU A 17 2.50 -17.94 -4.85
C LEU A 17 3.83 -17.90 -4.12
N ASP A 18 4.17 -19.03 -3.49
CA ASP A 18 5.53 -19.31 -3.05
C ASP A 18 6.38 -19.56 -4.30
N ASN A 19 7.05 -18.51 -4.77
CA ASN A 19 8.09 -18.57 -5.80
C ASN A 19 9.09 -17.43 -5.56
N GLY A 20 9.91 -17.51 -4.51
CA GLY A 20 11.22 -16.83 -4.41
C GLY A 20 11.33 -15.31 -4.68
N GLY A 21 10.25 -14.56 -4.86
CA GLY A 21 10.29 -13.17 -5.32
C GLY A 21 9.00 -12.41 -5.02
N ARG A 22 9.13 -11.35 -4.21
CA ARG A 22 8.19 -10.20 -4.06
C ARG A 22 6.68 -10.48 -3.91
N SER A 23 6.25 -11.65 -3.43
CA SER A 23 4.82 -11.96 -3.22
C SER A 23 4.10 -11.01 -2.25
N ASP A 24 4.82 -10.38 -1.31
CA ASP A 24 4.23 -9.46 -0.32
C ASP A 24 4.05 -8.02 -0.82
N VAL A 25 4.47 -7.69 -2.04
CA VAL A 25 4.46 -6.29 -2.53
C VAL A 25 3.04 -5.76 -2.75
N VAL A 26 2.07 -6.64 -3.02
CA VAL A 26 0.66 -6.27 -3.15
C VAL A 26 -0.16 -7.13 -2.19
N VAL A 27 -0.92 -6.49 -1.31
CA VAL A 27 -1.75 -7.15 -0.30
C VAL A 27 -3.18 -6.63 -0.34
N HIS A 28 -4.12 -7.47 0.10
CA HIS A 28 -5.51 -7.05 0.27
C HIS A 28 -5.70 -6.28 1.60
N PRO A 29 -6.64 -5.31 1.72
CA PRO A 29 -6.90 -4.56 2.94
C PRO A 29 -7.06 -5.41 4.22
N SER A 30 -7.66 -6.59 4.11
CA SER A 30 -7.81 -7.52 5.25
C SER A 30 -6.47 -8.02 5.82
N GLN A 31 -5.39 -7.95 5.04
CA GLN A 31 -4.05 -8.39 5.43
C GLN A 31 -3.20 -7.26 6.02
N LEU A 32 -3.67 -5.99 5.98
CA LEU A 32 -2.92 -4.82 6.44
C LEU A 32 -2.41 -5.01 7.87
N ARG A 33 -3.28 -5.44 8.79
CA ARG A 33 -2.90 -5.65 10.19
C ARG A 33 -1.76 -6.66 10.33
N THR A 34 -1.91 -7.81 9.68
CA THR A 34 -0.91 -8.89 9.72
C THR A 34 0.41 -8.43 9.14
N LEU A 35 0.39 -7.70 8.02
CA LEU A 35 1.59 -7.14 7.41
C LEU A 35 2.33 -6.20 8.37
N VAL A 36 1.64 -5.21 8.95
CA VAL A 36 2.23 -4.25 9.90
C VAL A 36 2.85 -4.98 11.10
N VAL A 37 2.09 -5.89 11.73
CA VAL A 37 2.57 -6.63 12.91
C VAL A 37 3.81 -7.46 12.56
N ASN A 38 3.80 -8.19 11.46
CA ASN A 38 4.94 -9.02 11.05
C ASN A 38 6.23 -8.21 10.83
N LYS A 39 6.10 -7.01 10.24
CA LYS A 39 7.25 -6.11 10.03
C LYS A 39 7.83 -5.61 11.34
N LEU A 40 6.96 -5.14 12.24
CA LEU A 40 7.40 -4.64 13.55
C LEU A 40 8.01 -5.75 14.42
N SER A 41 7.44 -6.97 14.39
CA SER A 41 8.02 -8.15 15.06
C SER A 41 9.40 -8.52 14.53
N SER A 42 9.64 -8.28 13.23
CA SER A 42 10.96 -8.47 12.60
C SER A 42 11.93 -7.29 12.83
N ASN A 43 11.63 -6.42 13.79
CA ASN A 43 12.37 -5.20 14.10
C ASN A 43 12.56 -4.25 12.90
N ARG A 44 11.61 -4.25 11.95
CA ARG A 44 11.60 -3.33 10.81
C ARG A 44 10.68 -2.16 11.11
N PRO A 45 11.18 -0.91 11.09
CA PRO A 45 10.33 0.27 11.14
C PRO A 45 9.35 0.29 9.98
N VAL A 46 8.18 0.91 10.21
CA VAL A 46 7.11 0.99 9.22
C VAL A 46 6.70 2.45 9.05
N LEU A 47 6.58 2.88 7.80
CA LEU A 47 5.82 4.07 7.42
C LEU A 47 4.53 3.61 6.75
N LEU A 48 3.41 3.76 7.45
CA LEU A 48 2.09 3.48 6.90
C LEU A 48 1.45 4.79 6.43
N ILE A 49 1.17 4.87 5.14
CA ILE A 49 0.48 5.98 4.49
C ILE A 49 -0.93 5.47 4.20
N GLY A 50 -1.94 6.08 4.83
CA GLY A 50 -3.31 5.56 4.83
C GLY A 50 -4.38 6.64 4.77
N ARG A 51 -5.59 6.30 4.31
CA ARG A 51 -6.72 7.25 4.23
C ARG A 51 -7.37 7.57 5.57
N ASP A 52 -7.17 6.72 6.56
CA ASP A 52 -7.72 6.92 7.91
C ASP A 52 -6.79 7.79 8.77
N PRO A 53 -7.34 8.64 9.65
CA PRO A 53 -6.54 9.43 10.56
C PRO A 53 -5.74 8.53 11.54
N PRO A 54 -4.58 8.99 12.05
CA PRO A 54 -3.67 8.15 12.84
C PRO A 54 -4.32 7.47 14.05
N GLN A 55 -5.22 8.16 14.75
CA GLN A 55 -5.91 7.63 15.93
C GLN A 55 -6.81 6.44 15.58
N LEU A 56 -7.44 6.47 14.40
CA LEU A 56 -8.28 5.38 13.92
C LEU A 56 -7.43 4.18 13.48
N ILE A 57 -6.32 4.42 12.80
CA ILE A 57 -5.38 3.37 12.39
C ILE A 57 -4.83 2.62 13.62
N VAL A 58 -4.37 3.33 14.66
CA VAL A 58 -3.87 2.70 15.89
C VAL A 58 -4.93 1.79 16.51
N ARG A 59 -6.19 2.25 16.57
CA ARG A 59 -7.31 1.45 17.08
C ARG A 59 -7.59 0.22 16.21
N LYS A 60 -7.61 0.36 14.88
CA LYS A 60 -7.86 -0.74 13.93
C LYS A 60 -6.76 -1.80 13.97
N LEU A 61 -5.50 -1.38 14.07
CA LEU A 61 -4.36 -2.30 14.12
C LEU A 61 -4.20 -2.93 15.50
N GLY A 62 -4.58 -2.21 16.57
CA GLY A 62 -4.29 -2.61 17.95
C GLY A 62 -2.80 -2.59 18.25
N VAL A 63 -2.06 -1.67 17.61
CA VAL A 63 -0.59 -1.56 17.68
C VAL A 63 -0.22 -0.17 18.15
N ASN A 64 0.57 -0.09 19.22
CA ASN A 64 1.18 1.14 19.71
C ASN A 64 2.70 0.94 19.83
N ASP A 65 3.41 1.18 18.74
CA ASP A 65 4.86 0.96 18.61
C ASP A 65 5.51 2.21 18.03
N SER A 66 6.59 2.70 18.65
CA SER A 66 7.30 3.90 18.21
C SER A 66 7.96 3.75 16.83
N ARG A 67 8.11 2.52 16.35
CA ARG A 67 8.61 2.19 15.01
C ARG A 67 7.51 2.27 13.94
N LEU A 68 6.25 2.40 14.31
CA LEU A 68 5.15 2.67 13.38
C LEU A 68 4.92 4.18 13.25
N ARG A 69 5.27 4.74 12.09
CA ARG A 69 4.88 6.11 11.72
C ARG A 69 3.69 6.09 10.79
N LEU A 70 2.78 7.03 11.01
CA LEU A 70 1.52 7.15 10.29
C LEU A 70 1.50 8.47 9.53
N LEU A 71 1.24 8.42 8.23
CA LEU A 71 0.98 9.57 7.40
C LEU A 71 -0.46 9.49 6.89
N TRP A 72 -1.22 10.54 7.11
CA TRP A 72 -2.64 10.57 6.77
C TRP A 72 -2.83 11.15 5.36
N LEU A 73 -3.35 10.34 4.44
CA LEU A 73 -3.67 10.74 3.09
C LEU A 73 -5.06 11.41 3.09
N SER A 74 -5.11 12.74 3.05
CA SER A 74 -6.33 13.51 3.23
C SER A 74 -6.23 14.92 2.66
N THR A 75 -7.35 15.45 2.18
CA THR A 75 -7.49 16.86 1.78
C THR A 75 -7.78 17.80 2.94
N VAL A 76 -7.99 17.27 4.15
CA VAL A 76 -8.19 18.05 5.37
C VAL A 76 -6.86 18.64 5.84
N GLU A 77 -6.86 19.93 6.18
CA GLU A 77 -5.70 20.58 6.80
C GLU A 77 -5.44 20.00 8.20
N HIS A 78 -4.32 19.30 8.36
CA HIS A 78 -3.91 18.71 9.62
C HIS A 78 -2.39 18.46 9.60
N LEU A 79 -1.74 18.53 10.77
CA LEU A 79 -0.26 18.43 10.89
C LEU A 79 0.32 17.15 10.26
N ASN A 80 -0.39 16.03 10.38
CA ASN A 80 0.02 14.73 9.85
C ASN A 80 -0.66 14.36 8.53
N ALA A 81 -1.43 15.29 7.94
CA ALA A 81 -2.11 15.06 6.67
C ALA A 81 -1.28 15.53 5.49
N VAL A 82 -1.33 14.75 4.41
CA VAL A 82 -0.79 15.11 3.11
C VAL A 82 -1.87 14.89 2.08
N SER A 83 -2.09 15.90 1.25
CA SER A 83 -3.06 15.81 0.16
C SER A 83 -2.65 14.71 -0.83
N PRO A 84 -3.59 13.88 -1.30
CA PRO A 84 -3.34 12.90 -2.36
C PRO A 84 -2.96 13.53 -3.71
N ARG A 85 -3.16 14.85 -3.86
CA ARG A 85 -2.71 15.64 -5.02
C ARG A 85 -1.25 16.08 -4.91
N ASP A 86 -0.70 16.09 -3.70
CA ASP A 86 0.67 16.51 -3.42
C ASP A 86 1.65 15.32 -3.46
N LEU A 87 1.71 14.60 -4.58
CA LEU A 87 2.57 13.41 -4.73
C LEU A 87 4.06 13.69 -4.40
N TYR A 88 4.54 14.90 -4.67
CA TYR A 88 5.90 15.34 -4.33
C TYR A 88 6.13 15.41 -2.80
N LYS A 89 5.13 15.81 -2.02
CA LYS A 89 5.22 15.82 -0.55
C LYS A 89 5.25 14.38 -0.02
N LEU A 90 4.39 13.51 -0.55
CA LEU A 90 4.41 12.08 -0.19
C LEU A 90 5.79 11.46 -0.47
N GLU A 91 6.35 11.75 -1.64
CA GLU A 91 7.68 11.28 -2.03
C GLU A 91 8.77 11.79 -1.07
N PHE A 92 8.72 13.07 -0.70
CA PHE A 92 9.63 13.66 0.28
C PHE A 92 9.57 12.93 1.63
N TYR A 93 8.36 12.69 2.16
CA TYR A 93 8.18 12.00 3.43
C TYR A 93 8.69 10.56 3.37
N VAL A 94 8.38 9.84 2.29
CA VAL A 94 8.89 8.48 2.08
C VAL A 94 10.41 8.48 2.04
N THR A 95 11.01 9.34 1.21
CA THR A 95 12.47 9.45 1.06
C THR A 95 13.15 9.73 2.38
N LYS A 96 12.62 10.69 3.16
CA LYS A 96 13.13 11.03 4.48
C LYS A 96 13.05 9.84 5.45
N ASP A 97 11.93 9.13 5.47
CA ASP A 97 11.75 8.04 6.43
C ASP A 97 12.61 6.82 6.08
N VAL A 98 12.69 6.43 4.80
CA VAL A 98 13.51 5.27 4.38
C VAL A 98 15.01 5.55 4.50
N SER A 99 15.46 6.78 4.25
CA SER A 99 16.87 7.14 4.37
C SER A 99 17.35 7.17 5.82
N THR A 100 16.50 7.64 6.74
CA THR A 100 16.86 7.82 8.15
C THR A 100 16.55 6.60 9.03
N ARG A 101 15.45 5.90 8.76
CA ARG A 101 14.95 4.79 9.60
C ARG A 101 14.97 3.45 8.91
N LYS A 102 15.23 3.41 7.60
CA LYS A 102 15.17 2.18 6.79
C LYS A 102 13.80 1.50 6.92
N SER A 103 12.74 2.30 7.00
CA SER A 103 11.37 1.83 7.17
C SER A 103 10.85 1.13 5.92
N ASP A 104 10.18 0.00 6.10
CA ASP A 104 9.32 -0.52 5.05
C ASP A 104 8.10 0.41 4.90
N VAL A 105 7.71 0.69 3.66
CA VAL A 105 6.62 1.60 3.31
C VAL A 105 5.39 0.78 2.97
N ILE A 106 4.27 1.06 3.62
CA ILE A 106 2.96 0.47 3.31
C ILE A 106 2.06 1.60 2.85
N LEU A 107 1.53 1.50 1.64
CA LEU A 107 0.67 2.50 1.04
C LEU A 107 -0.74 1.93 0.84
N ASP A 108 -1.68 2.44 1.64
CA ASP A 108 -3.10 2.09 1.64
C ASP A 108 -3.94 3.29 1.18
N GLY A 109 -4.50 3.19 -0.03
CA GLY A 109 -5.21 4.28 -0.69
C GLY A 109 -4.73 4.58 -2.10
N ILE A 110 -4.27 3.55 -2.84
CA ILE A 110 -3.86 3.68 -4.24
C ILE A 110 -5.02 4.17 -5.10
N GLU A 111 -6.23 3.66 -4.84
CA GLU A 111 -7.46 4.09 -5.48
C GLU A 111 -7.68 5.58 -5.28
N TYR A 112 -7.40 6.09 -4.07
CA TYR A 112 -7.58 7.50 -3.77
C TYR A 112 -6.54 8.38 -4.47
N LEU A 113 -5.29 7.92 -4.56
CA LEU A 113 -4.27 8.60 -5.38
C LEU A 113 -4.68 8.64 -6.85
N ILE A 114 -5.21 7.55 -7.40
CA ILE A 114 -5.67 7.49 -8.80
C ILE A 114 -6.86 8.42 -9.01
N LEU A 115 -7.83 8.46 -8.10
CA LEU A 115 -8.99 9.33 -8.20
C LEU A 115 -8.61 10.82 -8.16
N GLU A 116 -7.62 11.19 -7.34
CA GLU A 116 -7.26 12.59 -7.11
C GLU A 116 -6.15 13.12 -8.05
N SER A 117 -5.23 12.25 -8.46
CA SER A 117 -4.06 12.60 -9.29
C SER A 117 -4.05 11.94 -10.66
N GLY A 118 -4.90 10.95 -10.92
CA GLY A 118 -4.92 10.17 -12.15
C GLY A 118 -3.92 9.00 -12.15
N LEU A 119 -4.22 7.98 -12.96
CA LEU A 119 -3.45 6.73 -13.02
C LEU A 119 -1.98 6.94 -13.39
N VAL A 120 -1.70 7.71 -14.45
CA VAL A 120 -0.32 7.89 -14.95
C VAL A 120 0.58 8.59 -13.93
N PRO A 121 0.18 9.73 -13.31
CA PRO A 121 0.95 10.32 -12.22
C PRO A 121 1.16 9.37 -11.04
N THR A 122 0.13 8.61 -10.64
CA THR A 122 0.28 7.60 -9.57
C THR A 122 1.31 6.54 -9.93
N LEU A 123 1.28 5.97 -11.14
CA LEU A 123 2.26 4.97 -11.57
C LEU A 123 3.69 5.50 -11.57
N LYS A 124 3.91 6.74 -12.04
CA LYS A 124 5.24 7.38 -12.00
C LYS A 124 5.73 7.59 -10.56
N PHE A 125 4.85 8.04 -9.69
CA PHE A 125 5.14 8.18 -8.26
C PHE A 125 5.52 6.84 -7.63
N LEU A 126 4.74 5.79 -7.87
CA LEU A 126 5.00 4.45 -7.33
C LEU A 126 6.31 3.85 -7.84
N ALA A 127 6.64 4.04 -9.12
CA ALA A 127 7.93 3.62 -9.68
C ALA A 127 9.10 4.26 -8.91
N LYS A 128 9.04 5.59 -8.73
CA LYS A 128 10.09 6.35 -8.04
C LYS A 128 10.20 5.96 -6.57
N VAL A 129 9.06 5.82 -5.88
CA VAL A 129 9.03 5.37 -4.48
C VAL A 129 9.61 3.96 -4.34
N ASN A 130 9.25 3.04 -5.24
CA ASN A 130 9.79 1.69 -5.25
C ASN A 130 11.31 1.71 -5.39
N ASP A 131 11.85 2.44 -6.37
CA ASP A 131 13.30 2.58 -6.55
C ASP A 131 13.99 3.14 -5.30
N ILE A 132 13.44 4.20 -4.71
CA ILE A 132 13.97 4.83 -3.50
C ILE A 132 13.97 3.85 -2.30
N THR A 133 12.90 3.06 -2.12
CA THR A 133 12.84 2.07 -1.04
C THR A 133 13.91 0.99 -1.22
N LEU A 134 14.09 0.49 -2.45
CA LEU A 134 15.06 -0.56 -2.77
C LEU A 134 16.49 -0.09 -2.57
N LEU A 135 16.82 1.11 -3.05
CA LEU A 135 18.14 1.73 -2.84
C LEU A 135 18.48 1.92 -1.34
N ASN A 136 17.46 2.02 -0.49
CA ASN A 136 17.60 2.15 0.95
C ASN A 136 17.47 0.83 1.73
N GLY A 137 17.43 -0.33 1.06
CA GLY A 137 17.30 -1.63 1.72
C GLY A 137 15.95 -1.82 2.42
N SER A 138 14.95 -1.04 2.03
CA SER A 138 13.55 -1.08 2.48
C SER A 138 12.65 -1.70 1.40
N ARG A 139 11.37 -1.91 1.70
CA ARG A 139 10.39 -2.43 0.74
C ARG A 139 9.15 -1.55 0.66
N LEU A 140 8.58 -1.45 -0.54
CA LEU A 140 7.25 -0.89 -0.78
C LEU A 140 6.20 -2.00 -0.81
N HIS A 141 5.10 -1.79 -0.09
CA HIS A 141 3.92 -2.65 -0.07
C HIS A 141 2.69 -1.82 -0.43
N LEU A 142 1.90 -2.28 -1.40
CA LEU A 142 0.65 -1.64 -1.79
C LEU A 142 -0.52 -2.43 -1.21
N VAL A 143 -1.46 -1.71 -0.61
CA VAL A 143 -2.75 -2.26 -0.22
C VAL A 143 -3.75 -1.90 -1.31
N LEU A 144 -4.27 -2.91 -2.01
CA LEU A 144 -5.22 -2.74 -3.11
C LEU A 144 -6.55 -3.40 -2.75
N GLY A 145 -7.64 -2.63 -2.82
CA GLY A 145 -9.00 -3.14 -2.72
C GLY A 145 -9.55 -3.62 -4.06
N ASP A 146 -10.79 -4.12 -4.01
CA ASP A 146 -11.46 -4.72 -5.18
C ASP A 146 -11.99 -3.67 -6.20
N ALA A 147 -11.76 -2.38 -5.96
CA ALA A 147 -12.26 -1.30 -6.81
C ALA A 147 -11.42 -1.08 -8.08
N LEU A 148 -10.18 -1.58 -8.11
CA LEU A 148 -9.31 -1.49 -9.29
C LEU A 148 -9.66 -2.59 -10.30
N ASN A 149 -9.66 -2.24 -11.58
CA ASN A 149 -9.85 -3.21 -12.64
C ASN A 149 -8.56 -4.00 -12.95
N ASP A 150 -8.69 -5.12 -13.68
CA ASP A 150 -7.56 -5.99 -14.01
C ASP A 150 -6.43 -5.27 -14.74
N ARG A 151 -6.76 -4.29 -15.59
CA ARG A 151 -5.77 -3.49 -16.32
C ARG A 151 -4.97 -2.60 -15.38
N GLU A 152 -5.61 -1.93 -14.44
CA GLU A 152 -4.96 -1.09 -13.43
C GLU A 152 -4.05 -1.92 -12.54
N VAL A 153 -4.53 -3.07 -12.05
CA VAL A 153 -3.73 -4.00 -11.24
C VAL A 153 -2.52 -4.52 -12.03
N ALA A 154 -2.70 -4.88 -13.31
CA ALA A 154 -1.59 -5.32 -14.16
C ALA A 154 -0.53 -4.23 -14.36
N LEU A 155 -0.95 -2.98 -14.57
CA LEU A 155 -0.05 -1.84 -14.69
C LEU A 155 0.72 -1.59 -13.39
N LEU A 156 0.03 -1.61 -12.24
CA LEU A 156 0.66 -1.46 -10.92
C LEU A 156 1.70 -2.55 -10.68
N ARG A 157 1.36 -3.82 -10.92
CA ARG A 157 2.29 -4.95 -10.77
C ARG A 157 3.53 -4.79 -11.64
N ARG A 158 3.34 -4.42 -12.92
CA ARG A 158 4.44 -4.20 -13.85
C ARG A 158 5.34 -3.03 -13.42
N THR A 159 4.76 -1.94 -12.93
CA THR A 159 5.50 -0.80 -12.38
C THR A 159 6.39 -1.21 -11.20
N LEU A 160 5.96 -2.17 -10.39
CA LEU A 160 6.71 -2.66 -9.22
C LEU A 160 7.66 -3.83 -9.54
N GLY A 161 7.69 -4.30 -10.80
CA GLY A 161 8.46 -5.47 -11.21
C GLY A 161 7.97 -6.77 -10.57
N VAL A 162 6.67 -6.86 -10.26
CA VAL A 162 6.00 -8.08 -9.77
C VAL A 162 5.32 -8.74 -10.97
N PHE A 163 5.66 -9.98 -11.28
CA PHE A 163 5.12 -10.76 -12.41
C PHE A 163 4.71 -12.16 -11.96
#